data_AF-A0A1V4VMP8-F1
#
_entry.id   AF-A0A1V4VMP8-F1
#
_cell.length_a   1.000
_cell.length_b   1.000
_cell.length_c   1.000
_cell.angle_alpha   90.00
_cell.angle_beta   90.00
_cell.angle_gamma   90.00
#
_symmetry.space_group_name_H-M   'P 1'
#
loop_
_entity.id
_entity.type
_entity.pdbx_description
1 polymer ?
#
loop_
_entity_poly.entity_id
_entity_poly.type
_entity_poly.pdbx_seq_one_letter_code
_entity_poly.pdbx_strand_id
1 'polypeptide(L)'
;MRKKSLAVLLALAVFIFLFTATTAFATEFSDMPNNWSTEALNNAVSNGLLKGYNGKILPNDPLTRAQMATVVNRAFGATEKASLSGYTDIDSHQWYYDEMAKAVQMKTIVGSGNNLYPDNNITREETFVVLARAFRLSGAADSALDKFSDKNLVSPWAKDAVSSLVAAGYIKGSNGQINPKQSITRAEFAQLMDNLLKKYINVAGTYTIDYSGNVMVNTPGIVLKDLTITGDLIIGDGVGDGQVTLDSVIITGRTVILVSGVNSVKVINTAAPEALKIADYFPVQGYASYVYEGIGNEYASYSVFIDYASAGKVQQRVDNGGTVAARVLELKDGKLIRQLFQGETYYRENLLNVTDASAEILLMEPLKAGISWTLKDGRTRKITSISADAATPLGSYKAIAVVTEGPYDTITEYYAKDVGMVKSVFTSGGEEISSSLKELIINASRLETINFYYPNIDDGKLYFQNKEVSFHTNDVTVEILAEEYKIIPNSSVGEVFSTNTRINSLTLNTDNKVAIDLNASFVSEMNAGAEYETMLLQCIANTFGQYYNAQEVSITIDSQPYSSGHISMQEGQSIPVNFEDTIEIM
;
A
#
# COMPACT_ATOMS: atom_id res chain seq x y z
N MET A 1 -1.16 -43.68 55.48
CA MET A 1 -1.19 -43.55 54.02
C MET A 1 -0.93 -42.08 53.65
N ARG A 2 0.10 -41.85 52.81
CA ARG A 2 0.38 -40.70 51.92
C ARG A 2 0.24 -39.28 52.51
N LYS A 3 1.32 -38.55 52.86
CA LYS A 3 2.47 -38.07 52.04
C LYS A 3 2.04 -37.42 50.71
N LYS A 4 2.26 -36.11 50.58
CA LYS A 4 2.89 -35.39 49.44
C LYS A 4 2.53 -33.90 49.45
N SER A 5 3.28 -33.07 50.18
CA SER A 5 3.18 -31.61 50.03
C SER A 5 4.44 -30.87 50.50
N LEU A 6 5.67 -31.34 50.23
CA LEU A 6 6.87 -30.55 50.51
C LEU A 6 8.12 -31.17 49.87
N ALA A 7 8.35 -30.95 48.57
CA ALA A 7 9.65 -31.15 47.92
C ALA A 7 9.60 -30.80 46.42
N VAL A 8 9.54 -29.51 46.05
CA VAL A 8 10.09 -29.02 44.75
C VAL A 8 10.58 -27.55 44.83
N LEU A 9 10.62 -26.92 46.00
CA LEU A 9 11.02 -25.51 46.14
C LEU A 9 12.43 -25.38 46.72
N LEU A 10 13.39 -26.14 46.19
CA LEU A 10 14.81 -26.00 46.51
C LEU A 10 15.72 -26.72 45.49
N ALA A 11 15.45 -26.57 44.18
CA ALA A 11 16.29 -27.12 43.11
C ALA A 11 16.34 -26.19 41.89
N LEU A 12 16.34 -24.87 42.12
CA LEU A 12 16.53 -23.86 41.08
C LEU A 12 17.42 -22.70 41.57
N ALA A 13 18.49 -23.03 42.31
CA ALA A 13 19.43 -22.04 42.85
C ALA A 13 20.91 -22.34 42.53
N VAL A 14 21.20 -23.35 41.71
CA VAL A 14 22.59 -23.71 41.35
C VAL A 14 22.66 -24.13 39.88
N PHE A 15 22.43 -23.18 38.97
CA PHE A 15 23.01 -23.21 37.63
C PHE A 15 23.28 -21.78 37.13
N ILE A 16 23.75 -20.91 38.04
CA ILE A 16 24.50 -19.71 37.68
C ILE A 16 25.96 -20.16 37.56
N PHE A 17 26.27 -20.88 36.48
CA PHE A 17 27.63 -21.20 36.09
C PHE A 17 28.01 -20.28 34.93
N LEU A 18 28.81 -19.27 35.27
CA LEU A 18 29.94 -18.79 34.48
C LEU A 18 29.65 -18.48 32.99
N PHE A 19 28.95 -17.37 32.74
CA PHE A 19 29.33 -16.55 31.57
C PHE A 19 30.54 -15.70 31.98
N THR A 20 31.74 -16.27 31.84
CA THR A 20 32.92 -15.43 31.66
C THR A 20 32.69 -14.66 30.37
N ALA A 21 32.38 -13.36 30.47
CA ALA A 21 32.46 -12.47 29.34
C ALA A 21 33.91 -12.52 28.83
N THR A 22 34.15 -13.27 27.76
CA THR A 22 35.38 -13.13 26.99
C THR A 22 35.33 -11.73 26.42
N THR A 23 36.11 -10.82 26.99
CA THR A 23 36.46 -9.56 26.33
C THR A 23 37.16 -9.94 25.03
N ALA A 24 36.41 -9.92 23.93
CA ALA A 24 37.01 -9.99 22.60
C ALA A 24 37.88 -8.74 22.48
N PHE A 25 39.20 -8.92 22.52
CA PHE A 25 40.12 -7.88 22.13
C PHE A 25 39.80 -7.55 20.67
N ALA A 26 39.22 -6.37 20.43
CA ALA A 26 39.22 -5.81 19.09
C ALA A 26 40.69 -5.73 18.66
N THR A 27 41.08 -6.50 17.65
CA THR A 27 42.41 -6.37 17.06
C THR A 27 42.49 -4.98 16.45
N GLU A 28 43.06 -4.03 17.19
CA GLU A 28 43.39 -2.71 16.70
C GLU A 28 44.57 -2.82 15.73
N PHE A 29 44.36 -2.41 14.47
CA PHE A 29 45.43 -2.33 13.48
C PHE A 29 46.14 -0.99 13.60
N SER A 30 47.47 -1.03 13.71
CA SER A 30 48.31 0.17 13.91
C SER A 30 48.24 1.20 12.77
N ASP A 31 47.80 0.79 11.59
CA ASP A 31 47.66 1.60 10.38
C ASP A 31 46.20 1.75 9.92
N MET A 32 45.22 1.50 10.81
CA MET A 32 43.82 1.76 10.52
C MET A 32 43.64 3.27 10.27
N PRO A 33 43.14 3.69 9.08
CA PRO A 33 42.94 5.09 8.79
C PRO A 33 41.79 5.66 9.64
N ASN A 34 41.76 6.99 9.80
CA ASN A 34 40.62 7.74 10.32
C ASN A 34 40.04 8.62 9.20
N ASN A 35 39.34 8.02 8.24
CA ASN A 35 38.81 8.68 7.06
C ASN A 35 37.62 7.89 6.47
N TRP A 36 37.23 8.20 5.23
CA TRP A 36 36.12 7.57 4.52
C TRP A 36 36.15 6.04 4.51
N SER A 37 37.31 5.41 4.62
CA SER A 37 37.46 3.94 4.53
C SER A 37 37.39 3.20 5.86
N THR A 38 37.41 3.92 6.99
CA THR A 38 37.54 3.33 8.33
C THR A 38 36.39 2.39 8.67
N GLU A 39 35.16 2.83 8.44
CA GLU A 39 33.96 2.01 8.73
C GLU A 39 33.94 0.74 7.88
N ALA A 40 34.18 0.88 6.57
CA ALA A 40 34.19 -0.27 5.66
C ALA A 40 35.31 -1.27 5.99
N LEU A 41 36.50 -0.81 6.38
CA LEU A 41 37.60 -1.67 6.83
C LEU A 41 37.23 -2.41 8.13
N ASN A 42 36.65 -1.71 9.10
CA ASN A 42 36.17 -2.31 10.34
C ASN A 42 35.08 -3.36 10.09
N ASN A 43 34.14 -3.07 9.20
CA ASN A 43 33.10 -4.02 8.79
C ASN A 43 33.70 -5.23 8.09
N ALA A 44 34.66 -5.04 7.20
CA ALA A 44 35.34 -6.12 6.51
C ALA A 44 36.14 -7.03 7.47
N VAL A 45 36.79 -6.47 8.49
CA VAL A 45 37.48 -7.24 9.54
C VAL A 45 36.48 -7.98 10.41
N SER A 46 35.45 -7.28 10.89
CA SER A 46 34.45 -7.84 11.81
C SER A 46 33.66 -9.00 11.21
N ASN A 47 33.41 -8.94 9.89
CA ASN A 47 32.79 -10.02 9.13
C ASN A 47 33.79 -11.08 8.63
N GLY A 48 35.06 -11.00 9.04
CA GLY A 48 36.11 -11.96 8.71
C GLY A 48 36.58 -11.94 7.25
N LEU A 49 36.19 -10.94 6.47
CA LEU A 49 36.53 -10.79 5.05
C LEU A 49 38.01 -10.45 4.91
N LEU A 50 38.47 -9.43 5.64
CA LEU A 50 39.86 -9.00 5.67
C LEU A 50 40.56 -9.48 6.94
N LYS A 51 41.80 -9.93 6.75
CA LYS A 51 42.75 -10.21 7.84
C LYS A 51 43.96 -9.31 7.64
N GLY A 52 44.50 -8.78 8.73
CA GLY A 52 45.73 -8.03 8.71
C GLY A 52 46.97 -8.91 8.67
N TYR A 53 48.12 -8.28 8.48
CA TYR A 53 49.44 -8.89 8.46
C TYR A 53 50.34 -8.15 9.45
N ASN A 54 50.91 -8.86 10.42
CA ASN A 54 51.79 -8.30 11.46
C ASN A 54 51.23 -7.04 12.15
N GLY A 55 49.95 -7.07 12.55
CA GLY A 55 49.29 -5.95 13.25
C GLY A 55 48.92 -4.75 12.36
N LYS A 56 48.97 -4.92 11.03
CA LYS A 56 48.59 -3.91 10.04
C LYS A 56 47.50 -4.41 9.09
N ILE A 57 46.63 -3.52 8.63
CA ILE A 57 45.56 -3.81 7.65
C ILE A 57 45.95 -3.42 6.22
N LEU A 58 47.00 -2.61 6.04
CA LEU A 58 47.59 -2.19 4.76
C LEU A 58 46.56 -1.53 3.82
N PRO A 59 45.87 -0.45 4.25
CA PRO A 59 44.69 0.07 3.55
C PRO A 59 44.99 0.57 2.12
N ASN A 60 46.19 1.09 1.88
CA ASN A 60 46.58 1.69 0.60
C ASN A 60 47.30 0.72 -0.36
N ASP A 61 47.60 -0.49 0.09
CA ASP A 61 48.29 -1.47 -0.76
C ASP A 61 47.31 -1.98 -1.83
N PRO A 62 47.77 -2.15 -3.09
CA PRO A 62 46.96 -2.74 -4.14
C PRO A 62 46.70 -4.22 -3.83
N LEU A 63 45.49 -4.67 -4.14
CA LEU A 63 45.15 -6.10 -4.02
C LEU A 63 45.67 -6.88 -5.22
N THR A 64 46.25 -8.05 -4.96
CA THR A 64 46.45 -9.04 -6.02
C THR A 64 45.14 -9.77 -6.35
N ARG A 65 45.08 -10.38 -7.53
CA ARG A 65 43.93 -11.19 -7.96
C ARG A 65 43.64 -12.32 -6.96
N ALA A 66 44.68 -12.98 -6.43
CA ALA A 66 44.58 -13.99 -5.39
C ALA A 66 44.03 -13.46 -4.06
N GLN A 67 44.49 -12.28 -3.63
CA GLN A 67 43.99 -11.67 -2.38
C GLN A 67 42.53 -11.26 -2.50
N MET A 68 42.13 -10.65 -3.61
CA MET A 68 40.73 -10.31 -3.86
C MET A 68 39.86 -11.57 -3.94
N ALA A 69 40.31 -12.63 -4.65
CA ALA A 69 39.62 -13.92 -4.71
C ALA A 69 39.32 -14.47 -3.31
N THR A 70 40.32 -14.44 -2.44
CA THR A 70 40.22 -14.89 -1.06
C THR A 70 39.11 -14.16 -0.29
N VAL A 71 39.01 -12.84 -0.46
CA VAL A 71 37.99 -12.04 0.24
C VAL A 71 36.59 -12.33 -0.30
N VAL A 72 36.43 -12.45 -1.62
CA VAL A 72 35.16 -12.83 -2.25
C VAL A 72 34.73 -14.22 -1.80
N ASN A 73 35.63 -15.20 -1.82
CA ASN A 73 35.31 -16.57 -1.37
C ASN A 73 34.83 -16.59 0.09
N ARG A 74 35.46 -15.82 0.98
CA ARG A 74 35.01 -15.69 2.38
C ARG A 74 33.63 -15.07 2.51
N ALA A 75 33.35 -14.01 1.73
CA ALA A 75 32.04 -13.36 1.74
C ALA A 75 30.92 -14.35 1.38
N PHE A 76 31.14 -15.19 0.37
CA PHE A 76 30.15 -16.17 -0.11
C PHE A 76 30.21 -17.52 0.62
N GLY A 77 31.22 -17.76 1.46
CA GLY A 77 31.41 -19.03 2.15
C GLY A 77 31.84 -20.17 1.23
N ALA A 78 32.56 -19.88 0.14
CA ALA A 78 32.90 -20.85 -0.89
C ALA A 78 33.82 -21.98 -0.38
N THR A 79 33.40 -23.23 -0.62
CA THR A 79 34.11 -24.44 -0.22
C THR A 79 34.56 -25.28 -1.43
N GLU A 80 33.75 -25.34 -2.47
CA GLU A 80 33.98 -26.15 -3.67
C GLU A 80 35.15 -25.62 -4.50
N LYS A 81 35.92 -26.55 -5.10
CA LYS A 81 37.14 -26.25 -5.85
C LYS A 81 37.08 -26.84 -7.25
N ALA A 82 37.41 -26.03 -8.25
CA ALA A 82 37.64 -26.51 -9.60
C ALA A 82 39.05 -27.11 -9.72
N SER A 83 39.25 -28.03 -10.68
CA SER A 83 40.60 -28.42 -11.06
C SER A 83 41.32 -27.23 -11.72
N LEU A 84 42.54 -26.96 -11.29
CA LEU A 84 43.40 -25.92 -11.86
C LEU A 84 44.45 -26.48 -12.83
N SER A 85 44.41 -27.78 -13.16
CA SER A 85 45.43 -28.43 -14.00
C SER A 85 45.56 -27.87 -15.42
N GLY A 86 44.58 -27.10 -15.88
CA GLY A 86 44.62 -26.40 -17.17
C GLY A 86 45.37 -25.07 -17.15
N TYR A 87 45.78 -24.59 -15.97
CA TYR A 87 46.49 -23.32 -15.81
C TYR A 87 47.98 -23.54 -15.55
N THR A 88 48.82 -22.72 -16.19
CA THR A 88 50.29 -22.89 -16.19
C THR A 88 51.02 -21.97 -15.21
N ASP A 89 50.36 -20.93 -14.71
CA ASP A 89 50.93 -19.89 -13.85
C ASP A 89 50.51 -20.01 -12.38
N ILE A 90 50.11 -21.20 -11.96
CA ILE A 90 49.63 -21.46 -10.60
C ILE A 90 50.26 -22.74 -10.03
N ASP A 91 51.03 -22.58 -8.97
CA ASP A 91 51.69 -23.68 -8.24
C ASP A 91 50.79 -24.18 -7.10
N SER A 92 50.60 -25.50 -7.02
CA SER A 92 49.78 -26.18 -6.01
C SER A 92 50.23 -25.97 -4.57
N HIS A 93 51.48 -25.53 -4.36
CA HIS A 93 52.02 -25.25 -3.02
C HIS A 93 51.84 -23.81 -2.57
N GLN A 94 51.30 -22.93 -3.43
CA GLN A 94 51.06 -21.53 -3.07
C GLN A 94 49.85 -21.38 -2.15
N TRP A 95 49.95 -20.43 -1.21
CA TRP A 95 48.89 -20.17 -0.22
C TRP A 95 47.52 -19.87 -0.84
N TYR A 96 47.51 -19.31 -2.05
CA TYR A 96 46.30 -18.91 -2.77
C TYR A 96 45.73 -20.01 -3.66
N TYR A 97 46.40 -21.16 -3.81
CA TYR A 97 45.99 -22.18 -4.79
C TYR A 97 44.52 -22.58 -4.61
N ASP A 98 44.15 -22.89 -3.37
CA ASP A 98 42.78 -23.26 -3.00
C ASP A 98 41.77 -22.12 -3.22
N GLU A 99 42.18 -20.88 -2.96
CA GLU A 99 41.32 -19.71 -3.13
C GLU A 99 41.08 -19.39 -4.61
N MET A 100 42.08 -19.60 -5.46
CA MET A 100 41.92 -19.51 -6.91
C MET A 100 41.06 -20.65 -7.45
N ALA A 101 41.21 -21.87 -6.93
CA ALA A 101 40.38 -23.01 -7.31
C ALA A 101 38.90 -22.78 -7.00
N LYS A 102 38.59 -22.19 -5.84
CA LYS A 102 37.24 -21.75 -5.47
C LYS A 102 36.72 -20.63 -6.37
N ALA A 103 37.53 -19.61 -6.65
CA ALA A 103 37.08 -18.50 -7.50
C ALA A 103 36.79 -18.92 -8.95
N VAL A 104 37.56 -19.88 -9.48
CA VAL A 104 37.27 -20.52 -10.77
C VAL A 104 35.99 -21.34 -10.70
N GLN A 105 35.78 -22.11 -9.63
CA GLN A 105 34.55 -22.88 -9.40
C GLN A 105 33.31 -21.97 -9.35
N MET A 106 33.39 -20.85 -8.63
CA MET A 106 32.34 -19.83 -8.56
C MET A 106 32.14 -19.05 -9.88
N LYS A 107 33.06 -19.21 -10.83
CA LYS A 107 33.14 -18.45 -12.10
C LYS A 107 33.28 -16.95 -11.89
N THR A 108 33.78 -16.52 -10.73
CA THR A 108 34.02 -15.10 -10.43
C THR A 108 35.32 -14.65 -11.09
N ILE A 109 36.32 -15.52 -11.11
CA ILE A 109 37.55 -15.34 -11.88
C ILE A 109 37.54 -16.26 -13.09
N VAL A 110 37.81 -15.67 -14.25
CA VAL A 110 38.07 -16.37 -15.51
C VAL A 110 39.47 -15.99 -15.94
N GLY A 111 40.30 -16.98 -16.25
CA GLY A 111 41.66 -16.77 -16.75
C GLY A 111 41.70 -16.20 -18.17
N SER A 112 42.89 -15.82 -18.62
CA SER A 112 43.16 -15.47 -20.02
C SER A 112 44.07 -16.53 -20.64
N GLY A 113 43.54 -17.30 -21.58
CA GLY A 113 44.21 -18.52 -22.05
C GLY A 113 44.44 -19.49 -20.88
N ASN A 114 45.68 -19.95 -20.72
CA ASN A 114 46.08 -20.88 -19.67
C ASN A 114 46.61 -20.18 -18.40
N ASN A 115 46.31 -18.89 -18.19
CA ASN A 115 46.83 -18.13 -17.06
C ASN A 115 45.71 -17.50 -16.20
N LEU A 116 45.90 -17.48 -14.88
CA LEU A 116 45.00 -16.86 -13.90
C LEU A 116 45.54 -15.55 -13.32
N TYR A 117 46.85 -15.34 -13.41
CA TYR A 117 47.63 -14.21 -12.92
C TYR A 117 47.44 -13.92 -11.42
N PRO A 118 47.59 -14.91 -10.53
CA PRO A 118 47.22 -14.77 -9.11
C PRO A 118 47.96 -13.63 -8.39
N ASP A 119 49.23 -13.41 -8.72
CA ASP A 119 50.10 -12.41 -8.08
C ASP A 119 50.04 -11.01 -8.71
N ASN A 120 49.35 -10.86 -9.84
CA ASN A 120 49.18 -9.54 -10.46
C ASN A 120 48.21 -8.68 -9.64
N ASN A 121 48.54 -7.39 -9.50
CA ASN A 121 47.60 -6.40 -8.98
C ASN A 121 46.37 -6.32 -9.87
N ILE A 122 45.19 -6.39 -9.27
CA ILE A 122 43.94 -6.35 -10.02
C ILE A 122 43.49 -4.92 -10.25
N THR A 123 43.06 -4.63 -11.49
CA THR A 123 42.51 -3.32 -11.84
C THR A 123 41.07 -3.16 -11.36
N ARG A 124 40.60 -1.91 -11.31
CA ARG A 124 39.23 -1.58 -10.91
C ARG A 124 38.20 -2.18 -11.85
N GLU A 125 38.40 -2.12 -13.18
CA GLU A 125 37.47 -2.74 -14.12
C GLU A 125 37.42 -4.27 -14.00
N GLU A 126 38.56 -4.93 -13.78
CA GLU A 126 38.59 -6.38 -13.53
C GLU A 126 37.85 -6.74 -12.23
N THR A 127 38.06 -5.94 -11.17
CA THR A 127 37.36 -6.09 -9.90
C THR A 127 35.85 -5.98 -10.06
N PHE A 128 35.39 -5.00 -10.85
CA PHE A 128 33.98 -4.81 -11.14
C PHE A 128 33.40 -5.99 -11.93
N VAL A 129 34.14 -6.56 -12.88
CA VAL A 129 33.72 -7.79 -13.57
C VAL A 129 33.59 -8.97 -12.60
N VAL A 130 34.55 -9.15 -11.70
CA VAL A 130 34.51 -10.23 -10.70
C VAL A 130 33.29 -10.09 -9.80
N LEU A 131 33.02 -8.90 -9.28
CA LEU A 131 31.87 -8.64 -8.40
C LEU A 131 30.55 -8.71 -9.15
N ALA A 132 30.44 -8.18 -10.36
CA ALA A 132 29.24 -8.32 -11.17
C ALA A 132 28.88 -9.79 -11.41
N ARG A 133 29.89 -10.64 -11.68
CA ARG A 133 29.71 -12.10 -11.78
C ARG A 133 29.29 -12.70 -10.44
N ALA A 134 29.97 -12.36 -9.35
CA ALA A 134 29.67 -12.87 -8.02
C ALA A 134 28.23 -12.57 -7.58
N PHE A 135 27.74 -11.35 -7.87
CA PHE A 135 26.40 -10.88 -7.47
C PHE A 135 25.33 -11.02 -8.57
N ARG A 136 25.67 -11.65 -9.70
CA ARG A 136 24.81 -11.82 -10.89
C ARG A 136 24.18 -10.49 -11.34
N LEU A 137 24.99 -9.44 -11.45
CA LEU A 137 24.59 -8.13 -11.95
C LEU A 137 25.00 -8.01 -13.42
N SER A 138 24.04 -7.70 -14.29
CA SER A 138 24.23 -7.57 -15.74
C SER A 138 23.06 -6.84 -16.37
N GLY A 139 23.22 -6.35 -17.60
CA GLY A 139 22.14 -5.87 -18.46
C GLY A 139 21.79 -4.39 -18.30
N ALA A 140 22.57 -3.62 -17.53
CA ALA A 140 22.37 -2.18 -17.45
C ALA A 140 22.89 -1.47 -18.70
N ALA A 141 22.16 -0.44 -19.14
CA ALA A 141 22.54 0.35 -20.30
C ALA A 141 23.89 1.06 -20.11
N ASP A 142 24.71 1.10 -21.17
CA ASP A 142 25.99 1.83 -21.22
C ASP A 142 25.86 3.31 -20.79
N SER A 143 24.68 3.92 -20.98
CA SER A 143 24.39 5.30 -20.59
C SER A 143 24.50 5.54 -19.08
N ALA A 144 24.46 4.50 -18.24
CA ALA A 144 24.76 4.63 -16.81
C ALA A 144 26.16 5.21 -16.55
N LEU A 145 27.08 5.06 -17.51
CA LEU A 145 28.45 5.56 -17.43
C LEU A 145 28.60 7.01 -17.91
N ASP A 146 27.57 7.63 -18.47
CA ASP A 146 27.67 8.95 -19.13
C ASP A 146 28.10 10.07 -18.19
N LYS A 147 27.88 9.90 -16.89
CA LYS A 147 28.33 10.83 -15.84
C LYS A 147 29.83 10.82 -15.57
N PHE A 148 30.57 9.84 -16.12
CA PHE A 148 32.01 9.69 -15.89
C PHE A 148 32.84 10.18 -17.07
N SER A 149 33.79 11.07 -16.81
CA SER A 149 34.63 11.66 -17.87
C SER A 149 35.54 10.64 -18.57
N ASP A 150 35.86 9.55 -17.88
CA ASP A 150 36.76 8.49 -18.33
C ASP A 150 36.02 7.22 -18.79
N LYS A 151 34.70 7.29 -19.04
CA LYS A 151 33.89 6.13 -19.48
C LYS A 151 34.46 5.41 -20.71
N ASN A 152 35.13 6.14 -21.59
CA ASN A 152 35.76 5.60 -22.80
C ASN A 152 37.02 4.75 -22.52
N LEU A 153 37.57 4.81 -21.30
CA LEU A 153 38.68 3.95 -20.88
C LEU A 153 38.21 2.59 -20.36
N VAL A 154 36.91 2.40 -20.12
CA VAL A 154 36.34 1.11 -19.73
C VAL A 154 36.45 0.16 -20.92
N SER A 155 37.13 -0.97 -20.74
CA SER A 155 37.29 -1.93 -21.82
C SER A 155 35.93 -2.54 -22.24
N PRO A 156 35.73 -2.86 -23.53
CA PRO A 156 34.46 -3.41 -24.02
C PRO A 156 33.96 -4.63 -23.24
N TRP A 157 34.86 -5.53 -22.83
CA TRP A 157 34.54 -6.73 -22.05
C TRP A 157 34.11 -6.44 -20.61
N ALA A 158 34.41 -5.26 -20.08
CA ALA A 158 34.06 -4.85 -18.73
C ALA A 158 32.79 -3.99 -18.69
N LYS A 159 32.37 -3.39 -19.82
CA LYS A 159 31.32 -2.38 -19.88
C LYS A 159 30.03 -2.77 -19.14
N ASP A 160 29.48 -3.93 -19.44
CA ASP A 160 28.23 -4.42 -18.83
C ASP A 160 28.32 -4.54 -17.30
N ALA A 161 29.45 -5.04 -16.80
CA ALA A 161 29.67 -5.16 -15.35
C ALA A 161 29.80 -3.79 -14.69
N VAL A 162 30.55 -2.87 -15.30
CA VAL A 162 30.74 -1.52 -14.76
C VAL A 162 29.43 -0.74 -14.80
N SER A 163 28.69 -0.77 -15.92
CA SER A 163 27.40 -0.10 -16.04
C SER A 163 26.39 -0.64 -15.03
N SER A 164 26.36 -1.96 -14.82
CA SER A 164 25.43 -2.62 -13.89
C SER A 164 25.71 -2.25 -12.43
N LEU A 165 26.97 -2.24 -12.01
CA LEU A 165 27.34 -1.83 -10.66
C LEU A 165 27.14 -0.34 -10.40
N VAL A 166 27.32 0.50 -11.43
CA VAL A 166 27.02 1.94 -11.35
C VAL A 166 25.52 2.20 -11.28
N ALA A 167 24.73 1.55 -12.14
CA ALA A 167 23.28 1.69 -12.19
C ALA A 167 22.62 1.22 -10.89
N ALA A 168 23.16 0.15 -10.29
CA ALA A 168 22.73 -0.35 -8.99
C ALA A 168 23.24 0.51 -7.80
N GLY A 169 24.01 1.58 -8.07
CA GLY A 169 24.44 2.55 -7.05
C GLY A 169 25.63 2.11 -6.18
N TYR A 170 26.22 0.94 -6.44
CA TYR A 170 27.35 0.42 -5.66
C TYR A 170 28.68 1.12 -5.98
N ILE A 171 28.79 1.68 -7.19
CA ILE A 171 29.93 2.46 -7.64
C ILE A 171 29.54 3.92 -7.85
N LYS A 172 30.15 4.81 -7.05
CA LYS A 172 30.00 6.26 -7.18
C LYS A 172 31.10 6.91 -8.02
N GLY A 173 32.24 6.22 -8.19
CA GLY A 173 33.46 6.79 -8.76
C GLY A 173 34.18 7.74 -7.80
N SER A 174 35.25 8.38 -8.27
CA SER A 174 36.04 9.37 -7.54
C SER A 174 36.30 10.56 -8.44
N ASN A 175 35.98 11.77 -7.99
CA ASN A 175 36.13 13.01 -8.75
C ASN A 175 35.53 12.96 -10.17
N GLY A 176 34.36 12.33 -10.33
CA GLY A 176 33.71 12.17 -11.64
C GLY A 176 34.35 11.13 -12.56
N GLN A 177 35.22 10.26 -12.03
CA GLN A 177 35.92 9.20 -12.78
C GLN A 177 35.70 7.80 -12.19
N ILE A 178 35.77 6.79 -13.05
CA ILE A 178 35.72 5.36 -12.67
C ILE A 178 37.12 4.86 -12.30
N ASN A 179 38.14 5.38 -13.00
CA ASN A 179 39.54 4.96 -13.00
C ASN A 179 39.74 3.48 -13.39
N PRO A 180 39.22 3.00 -14.53
CA PRO A 180 39.09 1.57 -14.82
C PRO A 180 40.42 0.82 -14.86
N LYS A 181 41.51 1.48 -15.27
CA LYS A 181 42.85 0.88 -15.42
C LYS A 181 43.72 0.94 -14.16
N GLN A 182 43.31 1.66 -13.12
CA GLN A 182 44.07 1.73 -11.87
C GLN A 182 43.90 0.44 -11.06
N SER A 183 44.94 0.03 -10.35
CA SER A 183 44.85 -1.05 -9.36
C SER A 183 43.93 -0.63 -8.20
N ILE A 184 43.10 -1.55 -7.71
CA ILE A 184 42.24 -1.27 -6.56
C ILE A 184 43.02 -1.48 -5.25
N THR A 185 42.88 -0.55 -4.31
CA THR A 185 43.48 -0.69 -2.97
C THR A 185 42.60 -1.53 -2.05
N ARG A 186 43.19 -2.02 -0.95
CA ARG A 186 42.47 -2.76 0.09
C ARG A 186 41.31 -1.95 0.70
N ALA A 187 41.51 -0.67 0.96
CA ALA A 187 40.49 0.24 1.47
C ALA A 187 39.35 0.45 0.47
N GLU A 188 39.66 0.66 -0.81
CA GLU A 188 38.64 0.82 -1.86
C GLU A 188 37.82 -0.46 -2.05
N PHE A 189 38.47 -1.62 -2.02
CA PHE A 189 37.77 -2.89 -2.15
C PHE A 189 36.88 -3.18 -0.93
N ALA A 190 37.35 -2.87 0.29
CA ALA A 190 36.52 -2.96 1.50
C ALA A 190 35.28 -2.07 1.40
N GLN A 191 35.44 -0.83 0.94
CA GLN A 191 34.32 0.10 0.72
C GLN A 191 33.33 -0.42 -0.32
N LEU A 192 33.82 -1.02 -1.40
CA LEU A 192 32.95 -1.57 -2.43
C LEU A 192 32.15 -2.78 -1.91
N MET A 193 32.78 -3.66 -1.13
CA MET A 193 32.08 -4.76 -0.46
C MET A 193 31.05 -4.25 0.55
N ASP A 194 31.37 -3.21 1.32
CA ASP A 194 30.44 -2.59 2.27
C ASP A 194 29.26 -1.89 1.58
N ASN A 195 29.46 -1.32 0.38
CA ASN A 195 28.37 -0.81 -0.44
C ASN A 195 27.47 -1.95 -0.95
N LEU A 196 28.06 -3.08 -1.33
CA LEU A 196 27.36 -4.23 -1.89
C LEU A 196 26.61 -5.06 -0.84
N LEU A 197 27.11 -5.16 0.39
CA LEU A 197 26.57 -6.01 1.44
C LEU A 197 26.62 -5.30 2.79
N LYS A 198 25.45 -5.06 3.38
CA LYS A 198 25.32 -4.40 4.68
C LYS A 198 25.24 -5.38 5.85
N LYS A 199 24.82 -6.62 5.59
CA LYS A 199 24.75 -7.66 6.61
C LYS A 199 25.26 -8.99 6.09
N TYR A 200 26.09 -9.65 6.91
CA TYR A 200 26.46 -11.05 6.76
C TYR A 200 25.81 -11.85 7.89
N ILE A 201 25.13 -12.93 7.51
CA ILE A 201 24.52 -13.91 8.39
C ILE A 201 25.28 -15.22 8.19
N ASN A 202 26.17 -15.50 9.14
CA ASN A 202 27.14 -16.59 9.09
C ASN A 202 27.11 -17.49 10.33
N VAL A 203 26.07 -17.34 11.17
CA VAL A 203 25.81 -18.19 12.34
C VAL A 203 24.39 -18.74 12.24
N ALA A 204 24.21 -20.05 12.40
CA ALA A 204 22.89 -20.68 12.40
C ALA A 204 21.97 -20.07 13.48
N GLY A 205 20.70 -19.85 13.17
CA GLY A 205 19.76 -19.21 14.11
C GLY A 205 18.52 -18.62 13.46
N THR A 206 17.65 -18.08 14.31
CA THR A 206 16.46 -17.32 13.90
C THR A 206 16.73 -15.81 14.00
N TYR A 207 16.38 -15.09 12.95
CA TYR A 207 16.55 -13.66 12.81
C TYR A 207 15.18 -13.02 12.59
N THR A 208 14.88 -11.97 13.34
CA THR A 208 13.56 -11.29 13.34
C THR A 208 13.67 -9.78 13.31
N ILE A 209 14.79 -9.26 12.81
CA ILE A 209 15.04 -7.82 12.72
C ILE A 209 15.13 -7.41 11.26
N ASP A 210 14.61 -6.23 10.96
CA ASP A 210 14.71 -5.64 9.62
C ASP A 210 16.17 -5.32 9.27
N TYR A 211 16.51 -5.48 7.99
CA TYR A 211 17.82 -5.13 7.44
C TYR A 211 17.69 -4.07 6.36
N SER A 212 18.52 -3.03 6.46
CA SER A 212 18.66 -2.02 5.42
C SER A 212 19.80 -2.37 4.46
N GLY A 213 19.51 -2.46 3.17
CA GLY A 213 20.47 -2.87 2.13
C GLY A 213 20.56 -4.39 1.97
N ASN A 214 21.58 -4.85 1.24
CA ASN A 214 21.68 -6.27 0.86
C ASN A 214 22.20 -7.13 2.01
N VAL A 215 21.68 -8.36 2.09
CA VAL A 215 22.00 -9.36 3.13
C VAL A 215 22.60 -10.60 2.48
N MET A 216 23.75 -11.05 2.98
CA MET A 216 24.40 -12.32 2.63
C MET A 216 24.11 -13.37 3.70
N VAL A 217 23.52 -14.49 3.31
CA VAL A 217 23.42 -15.72 4.10
C VAL A 217 24.41 -16.73 3.54
N ASN A 218 25.42 -17.10 4.31
CA ASN A 218 26.49 -18.01 3.86
C ASN A 218 26.74 -19.18 4.83
N THR A 219 25.74 -19.54 5.62
CA THR A 219 25.77 -20.71 6.51
C THR A 219 24.39 -21.37 6.50
N PRO A 220 24.29 -22.69 6.69
CA PRO A 220 23.00 -23.37 6.80
C PRO A 220 22.33 -23.16 8.17
N GLY A 221 21.04 -23.52 8.27
CA GLY A 221 20.31 -23.47 9.53
C GLY A 221 19.80 -22.07 9.89
N ILE A 222 19.56 -21.25 8.88
CA ILE A 222 19.04 -19.89 9.04
C ILE A 222 17.52 -19.89 8.91
N VAL A 223 16.86 -19.20 9.83
CA VAL A 223 15.44 -18.85 9.75
C VAL A 223 15.35 -17.33 9.75
N LEU A 224 14.94 -16.74 8.64
CA LEU A 224 14.54 -15.33 8.58
C LEU A 224 13.03 -15.29 8.80
N LYS A 225 12.58 -14.57 9.82
CA LYS A 225 11.18 -14.59 10.25
C LYS A 225 10.65 -13.19 10.54
N ASP A 226 9.47 -12.86 10.04
CA ASP A 226 8.74 -11.62 10.34
C ASP A 226 9.60 -10.34 10.18
N LEU A 227 10.34 -10.25 9.07
CA LEU A 227 11.29 -9.15 8.84
C LEU A 227 11.27 -8.64 7.39
N THR A 228 11.79 -7.44 7.21
CA THR A 228 11.98 -6.78 5.91
C THR A 228 13.46 -6.60 5.58
N ILE A 229 13.83 -6.92 4.34
CA ILE A 229 15.14 -6.61 3.74
C ILE A 229 14.92 -5.57 2.64
N THR A 230 15.47 -4.37 2.79
CA THR A 230 15.28 -3.27 1.81
C THR A 230 16.23 -3.33 0.60
N GLY A 231 16.97 -4.44 0.43
CA GLY A 231 17.85 -4.73 -0.69
C GLY A 231 17.73 -6.18 -1.16
N ASP A 232 18.79 -6.69 -1.77
CA ASP A 232 18.89 -8.08 -2.23
C ASP A 232 19.12 -9.03 -1.03
N LEU A 233 18.44 -10.18 -1.03
CA LEU A 233 18.82 -11.35 -0.21
C LEU A 233 19.67 -12.28 -1.06
N ILE A 234 20.90 -12.53 -0.63
CA ILE A 234 21.85 -13.40 -1.33
C ILE A 234 22.14 -14.62 -0.45
N ILE A 235 21.85 -15.80 -0.98
CA ILE A 235 22.16 -17.09 -0.35
C ILE A 235 23.42 -17.63 -1.03
N GLY A 236 24.55 -17.53 -0.36
CA GLY A 236 25.87 -17.91 -0.87
C GLY A 236 26.23 -19.39 -0.67
N ASP A 237 27.32 -19.80 -1.31
CA ASP A 237 27.84 -21.17 -1.34
C ASP A 237 28.01 -21.82 0.03
N GLY A 238 28.32 -21.04 1.07
CA GLY A 238 28.54 -21.58 2.42
C GLY A 238 27.29 -22.20 3.07
N VAL A 239 26.10 -22.03 2.49
CA VAL A 239 24.91 -22.80 2.88
C VAL A 239 25.05 -24.28 2.50
N GLY A 240 25.76 -24.58 1.41
CA GLY A 240 25.94 -25.94 0.90
C GLY A 240 24.59 -26.66 0.72
N ASP A 241 24.54 -27.92 1.16
CA ASP A 241 23.33 -28.77 1.10
C ASP A 241 22.28 -28.49 2.21
N GLY A 242 22.43 -27.37 2.93
CA GLY A 242 21.58 -27.03 4.06
C GLY A 242 20.33 -26.22 3.72
N GLN A 243 19.55 -25.91 4.76
CA GLN A 243 18.28 -25.20 4.64
C GLN A 243 18.39 -23.74 5.09
N VAL A 244 17.72 -22.86 4.34
CA VAL A 244 17.37 -21.50 4.76
C VAL A 244 15.85 -21.39 4.71
N THR A 245 15.23 -20.95 5.80
CA THR A 245 13.77 -20.79 5.89
C THR A 245 13.42 -19.32 5.85
N LEU A 246 12.48 -18.96 4.98
CA LEU A 246 11.91 -17.62 4.89
C LEU A 246 10.46 -17.71 5.37
N ASP A 247 10.20 -17.16 6.55
CA ASP A 247 8.89 -17.13 7.20
C ASP A 247 8.38 -15.70 7.28
N SER A 248 7.41 -15.33 6.44
CA SER A 248 6.82 -13.99 6.45
C SER A 248 7.88 -12.88 6.24
N VAL A 249 8.81 -13.11 5.31
CA VAL A 249 9.92 -12.19 4.99
C VAL A 249 9.59 -11.35 3.76
N ILE A 250 9.76 -10.03 3.87
CA ILE A 250 9.61 -9.10 2.74
C ILE A 250 10.99 -8.73 2.21
N ILE A 251 11.23 -8.92 0.91
CA ILE A 251 12.50 -8.56 0.24
C ILE A 251 12.15 -7.58 -0.88
N THR A 252 12.63 -6.33 -0.79
CA THR A 252 12.31 -5.31 -1.81
C THR A 252 13.26 -5.38 -3.01
N GLY A 253 14.40 -6.04 -2.87
CA GLY A 253 15.33 -6.35 -3.95
C GLY A 253 15.14 -7.77 -4.51
N ARG A 254 16.22 -8.33 -5.03
CA ARG A 254 16.25 -9.67 -5.61
C ARG A 254 16.54 -10.72 -4.54
N THR A 255 16.00 -11.92 -4.71
CA THR A 255 16.53 -13.11 -4.03
C THR A 255 17.48 -13.83 -4.98
N VAL A 256 18.75 -13.93 -4.62
CA VAL A 256 19.80 -14.53 -5.45
C VAL A 256 20.36 -15.76 -4.74
N ILE A 257 20.21 -16.94 -5.34
CA ILE A 257 20.70 -18.20 -4.77
C ILE A 257 21.93 -18.63 -5.56
N LEU A 258 23.07 -18.73 -4.89
CA LEU A 258 24.40 -18.92 -5.45
C LEU A 258 25.11 -20.09 -4.75
N VAL A 259 24.55 -21.28 -4.94
CA VAL A 259 25.09 -22.53 -4.40
C VAL A 259 25.57 -23.44 -5.52
N SER A 260 26.75 -24.04 -5.33
CA SER A 260 27.43 -24.85 -6.34
C SER A 260 27.24 -26.38 -6.19
N GLY A 261 26.47 -26.85 -5.19
CA GLY A 261 26.19 -28.28 -4.94
C GLY A 261 24.96 -28.85 -5.68
N VAL A 262 25.02 -30.13 -6.07
CA VAL A 262 24.12 -30.80 -7.03
C VAL A 262 22.68 -31.09 -6.55
N ASN A 263 22.27 -30.70 -5.33
CA ASN A 263 20.88 -30.84 -4.82
C ASN A 263 20.57 -29.91 -3.62
N SER A 264 21.21 -28.75 -3.55
CA SER A 264 21.78 -28.31 -2.27
C SER A 264 20.90 -27.42 -1.37
N VAL A 265 20.18 -26.41 -1.87
CA VAL A 265 19.43 -25.51 -0.96
C VAL A 265 17.93 -25.76 -0.99
N LYS A 266 17.38 -26.16 0.16
CA LYS A 266 15.94 -26.03 0.42
C LYS A 266 15.68 -24.62 0.94
N VAL A 267 15.15 -23.75 0.07
CA VAL A 267 14.47 -22.54 0.52
C VAL A 267 13.03 -22.90 0.79
N ILE A 268 12.66 -23.02 2.07
CA ILE A 268 11.25 -23.14 2.44
C ILE A 268 10.71 -21.72 2.53
N ASN A 269 10.05 -21.28 1.46
CA ASN A 269 9.26 -20.06 1.44
C ASN A 269 7.86 -20.42 1.91
N THR A 270 7.55 -20.14 3.17
CA THR A 270 6.15 -20.08 3.59
C THR A 270 5.62 -18.75 3.09
N ALA A 271 4.98 -18.79 1.91
CA ALA A 271 4.44 -17.67 1.12
C ALA A 271 4.85 -16.28 1.63
N ALA A 272 5.77 -15.62 0.92
CA ALA A 272 5.97 -14.19 1.03
C ALA A 272 4.59 -13.50 1.00
N PRO A 273 4.28 -12.57 1.93
CA PRO A 273 3.03 -11.84 1.85
C PRO A 273 2.98 -11.18 0.47
N GLU A 274 1.90 -11.41 -0.26
CA GLU A 274 1.57 -10.64 -1.45
C GLU A 274 1.74 -9.15 -1.10
N ALA A 275 2.46 -8.40 -1.94
CA ALA A 275 2.75 -7.00 -1.63
C ALA A 275 1.42 -6.28 -1.36
N LEU A 276 1.25 -5.79 -0.13
CA LEU A 276 -0.02 -5.23 0.35
C LEU A 276 -0.58 -4.21 -0.66
N LYS A 277 -1.80 -4.44 -1.13
CA LYS A 277 -2.49 -3.54 -2.04
C LYS A 277 -3.55 -2.76 -1.30
N ILE A 278 -3.71 -1.48 -1.64
CA ILE A 278 -4.81 -0.68 -1.06
C ILE A 278 -6.17 -1.34 -1.33
N ALA A 279 -6.32 -2.01 -2.47
CA ALA A 279 -7.53 -2.77 -2.80
C ALA A 279 -7.91 -3.83 -1.75
N ASP A 280 -6.93 -4.39 -1.03
CA ASP A 280 -7.18 -5.35 0.05
C ASP A 280 -7.68 -4.66 1.32
N TYR A 281 -7.39 -3.38 1.52
CA TYR A 281 -7.74 -2.59 2.71
C TYR A 281 -8.85 -1.57 2.45
N PHE A 282 -9.33 -1.53 1.21
CA PHE A 282 -10.48 -0.79 0.76
C PHE A 282 -11.16 -1.64 -0.30
N PRO A 283 -11.74 -2.79 0.09
CA PRO A 283 -12.36 -3.64 -0.89
C PRO A 283 -13.58 -2.88 -1.41
N VAL A 284 -13.66 -2.74 -2.74
CA VAL A 284 -14.83 -2.19 -3.43
C VAL A 284 -15.96 -3.23 -3.35
N GLN A 285 -16.36 -3.59 -2.13
CA GLN A 285 -17.52 -4.40 -1.87
C GLN A 285 -18.70 -3.45 -2.04
N GLY A 286 -19.34 -3.52 -3.21
CA GLY A 286 -20.46 -2.64 -3.53
C GLY A 286 -21.55 -2.69 -2.46
N TYR A 287 -21.72 -3.79 -1.73
CA TYR A 287 -22.92 -4.03 -0.93
C TYR A 287 -22.61 -4.11 0.56
N ALA A 288 -22.16 -3.02 1.19
CA ALA A 288 -21.85 -3.02 2.61
C ALA A 288 -22.47 -1.82 3.35
N SER A 289 -22.88 -2.04 4.60
CA SER A 289 -23.19 -0.97 5.55
C SER A 289 -22.31 -1.13 6.78
N TYR A 290 -21.76 -0.02 7.26
CA TYR A 290 -20.85 0.03 8.40
C TYR A 290 -21.52 0.85 9.50
N VAL A 291 -21.50 0.37 10.73
CA VAL A 291 -21.98 1.13 11.90
C VAL A 291 -20.81 1.31 12.85
N TYR A 292 -20.53 2.55 13.21
CA TYR A 292 -19.45 2.93 14.12
C TYR A 292 -20.03 3.41 15.45
N GLU A 293 -19.46 2.90 16.54
CA GLU A 293 -19.71 3.38 17.89
C GLU A 293 -18.72 4.48 18.24
N GLY A 294 -19.25 5.59 18.73
CA GLY A 294 -18.51 6.79 19.07
C GLY A 294 -18.29 7.01 20.56
N ILE A 295 -17.14 7.57 20.92
CA ILE A 295 -16.82 8.06 22.26
C ILE A 295 -16.30 9.51 22.13
N GLY A 296 -16.67 10.37 23.09
CA GLY A 296 -16.14 11.73 23.21
C GLY A 296 -17.14 12.83 22.83
N ASN A 297 -17.90 12.65 21.73
CA ASN A 297 -18.98 13.55 21.34
C ASN A 297 -20.12 12.81 20.61
N GLU A 298 -21.23 13.51 20.39
CA GLU A 298 -22.45 13.00 19.76
C GLU A 298 -22.28 12.61 18.28
N TYR A 299 -21.31 13.21 17.58
CA TYR A 299 -21.05 12.97 16.15
C TYR A 299 -20.06 11.83 15.90
N ALA A 300 -19.47 11.27 16.96
CA ALA A 300 -18.48 10.20 16.87
C ALA A 300 -19.12 8.86 16.49
N SER A 301 -20.42 8.69 16.76
CA SER A 301 -21.19 7.54 16.27
C SER A 301 -21.76 7.88 14.91
N TYR A 302 -21.58 7.00 13.92
CA TYR A 302 -22.13 7.21 12.59
C TYR A 302 -22.28 5.90 11.83
N SER A 303 -23.11 5.92 10.80
CA SER A 303 -23.25 4.83 9.83
C SER A 303 -22.72 5.25 8.46
N VAL A 304 -22.26 4.26 7.70
CA VAL A 304 -21.81 4.44 6.32
C VAL A 304 -22.53 3.42 5.45
N PHE A 305 -23.30 3.90 4.48
CA PHE A 305 -23.96 3.07 3.47
C PHE A 305 -23.31 3.31 2.10
N ILE A 306 -23.17 2.27 1.28
CA ILE A 306 -22.67 2.43 -0.09
C ILE A 306 -23.84 2.70 -1.04
N ASP A 307 -24.01 3.96 -1.48
CA ASP A 307 -25.09 4.30 -2.42
C ASP A 307 -24.79 3.74 -3.82
N TYR A 308 -23.56 3.94 -4.31
CA TYR A 308 -23.12 3.54 -5.63
C TYR A 308 -21.67 3.06 -5.61
N ALA A 309 -21.35 2.07 -6.43
CA ALA A 309 -20.00 1.56 -6.62
C ALA A 309 -19.76 1.18 -8.08
N SER A 310 -18.57 1.49 -8.57
CA SER A 310 -18.07 1.08 -9.89
C SER A 310 -16.60 0.65 -9.78
N ALA A 311 -16.00 0.22 -10.89
CA ALA A 311 -14.61 -0.24 -10.87
C ALA A 311 -13.67 0.84 -10.32
N GLY A 312 -13.13 0.59 -9.11
CA GLY A 312 -12.22 1.50 -8.43
C GLY A 312 -12.86 2.74 -7.81
N LYS A 313 -14.20 2.89 -7.80
CA LYS A 313 -14.88 4.03 -7.17
C LYS A 313 -16.06 3.61 -6.30
N VAL A 314 -16.26 4.33 -5.21
CA VAL A 314 -17.37 4.11 -4.26
C VAL A 314 -17.92 5.46 -3.80
N GLN A 315 -19.23 5.64 -3.91
CA GLN A 315 -19.96 6.71 -3.23
C GLN A 315 -20.51 6.17 -1.91
N GLN A 316 -20.19 6.86 -0.83
CA GLN A 316 -20.60 6.54 0.51
C GLN A 316 -21.52 7.64 1.03
N ARG A 317 -22.63 7.22 1.63
CA ARG A 317 -23.48 8.05 2.47
C ARG A 317 -23.06 7.89 3.91
N VAL A 318 -22.76 8.99 4.58
CA VAL A 318 -22.32 9.01 5.98
C VAL A 318 -23.39 9.74 6.80
N ASP A 319 -23.95 9.06 7.79
CA ASP A 319 -24.98 9.61 8.67
C ASP A 319 -24.50 9.53 10.12
N ASN A 320 -24.30 10.68 10.75
CA ASN A 320 -23.85 10.79 12.13
C ASN A 320 -24.96 11.19 13.12
N GLY A 321 -26.23 11.09 12.71
CA GLY A 321 -27.40 11.48 13.50
C GLY A 321 -27.66 12.99 13.55
N GLY A 322 -26.69 13.83 13.20
CA GLY A 322 -26.86 15.29 13.07
C GLY A 322 -26.98 15.75 11.63
N THR A 323 -26.24 15.13 10.71
CA THR A 323 -26.27 15.43 9.28
C THR A 323 -25.99 14.17 8.46
N VAL A 324 -26.44 14.18 7.21
CA VAL A 324 -26.11 13.16 6.21
C VAL A 324 -25.20 13.79 5.16
N ALA A 325 -24.10 13.10 4.83
CA ALA A 325 -23.13 13.55 3.85
C ALA A 325 -22.92 12.50 2.75
N ALA A 326 -22.61 12.94 1.55
CA ALA A 326 -22.11 12.10 0.47
C ALA A 326 -20.60 12.28 0.31
N ARG A 327 -19.86 11.18 0.17
CA ARG A 327 -18.44 11.21 -0.18
C ARG A 327 -18.10 10.20 -1.26
N VAL A 328 -17.20 10.56 -2.17
CA VAL A 328 -16.74 9.65 -3.24
C VAL A 328 -15.28 9.30 -3.01
N LEU A 329 -14.99 8.01 -2.96
CA LEU A 329 -13.66 7.44 -2.82
C LEU A 329 -13.24 6.78 -4.14
N GLU A 330 -12.02 7.03 -4.58
CA GLU A 330 -11.44 6.47 -5.81
C GLU A 330 -10.09 5.82 -5.53
N LEU A 331 -9.93 4.59 -5.98
CA LEU A 331 -8.66 3.90 -6.08
C LEU A 331 -8.05 4.20 -7.45
N LYS A 332 -6.97 4.99 -7.46
CA LYS A 332 -6.29 5.40 -8.70
C LYS A 332 -4.80 5.53 -8.48
N ASP A 333 -4.01 4.97 -9.41
CA ASP A 333 -2.55 5.09 -9.42
C ASP A 333 -1.88 4.70 -8.09
N GLY A 334 -2.37 3.62 -7.45
CA GLY A 334 -1.87 3.14 -6.15
C GLY A 334 -2.21 4.07 -4.98
N LYS A 335 -3.28 4.87 -5.08
CA LYS A 335 -3.75 5.78 -4.02
C LYS A 335 -5.24 5.58 -3.77
N LEU A 336 -5.65 5.68 -2.50
CA LEU A 336 -7.05 5.89 -2.13
C LEU A 336 -7.27 7.40 -1.98
N ILE A 337 -8.20 7.94 -2.75
CA ILE A 337 -8.45 9.38 -2.85
C ILE A 337 -9.91 9.64 -2.50
N ARG A 338 -10.18 10.56 -1.56
CA ARG A 338 -11.52 11.14 -1.40
C ARG A 338 -11.68 12.26 -2.42
N GLN A 339 -12.46 12.03 -3.48
CA GLN A 339 -12.67 12.97 -4.59
C GLN A 339 -13.74 14.02 -4.30
N LEU A 340 -14.70 13.67 -3.45
CA LEU A 340 -15.83 14.53 -3.08
C LEU A 340 -16.15 14.31 -1.60
N PHE A 341 -16.52 15.39 -0.92
CA PHE A 341 -17.23 15.37 0.35
C PHE A 341 -18.27 16.50 0.33
N GLN A 342 -19.54 16.14 0.39
CA GLN A 342 -20.66 17.07 0.38
C GLN A 342 -21.51 16.80 1.63
N GLY A 343 -21.55 17.76 2.56
CA GLY A 343 -22.43 17.73 3.73
C GLY A 343 -23.89 17.95 3.34
N GLU A 344 -24.81 17.79 4.30
CA GLU A 344 -26.25 18.11 4.14
C GLU A 344 -26.90 17.49 2.89
N THR A 345 -26.43 16.31 2.48
CA THR A 345 -26.90 15.60 1.28
C THR A 345 -27.85 14.49 1.69
N TYR A 346 -29.12 14.85 1.86
CA TYR A 346 -30.16 13.93 2.34
C TYR A 346 -30.74 13.05 1.23
N TYR A 347 -30.78 13.56 0.00
CA TYR A 347 -31.25 12.86 -1.20
C TYR A 347 -30.20 11.89 -1.77
N ARG A 348 -30.64 10.99 -2.66
CA ARG A 348 -29.80 9.99 -3.34
C ARG A 348 -29.62 10.26 -4.84
N GLU A 349 -28.46 10.77 -5.20
CA GLU A 349 -27.99 10.93 -6.59
C GLU A 349 -26.64 10.23 -6.82
N ASN A 350 -26.37 9.84 -8.07
CA ASN A 350 -25.10 9.23 -8.44
C ASN A 350 -24.04 10.29 -8.74
N LEU A 351 -23.13 10.48 -7.78
CA LEU A 351 -22.07 11.47 -7.78
C LEU A 351 -20.69 10.87 -8.13
N LEU A 352 -20.60 9.60 -8.56
CA LEU A 352 -19.32 8.90 -8.83
C LEU A 352 -18.39 9.64 -9.79
N ASN A 353 -18.94 10.47 -10.68
CA ASN A 353 -18.21 11.23 -11.68
C ASN A 353 -18.09 12.72 -11.34
N VAL A 354 -18.59 13.15 -10.18
CA VAL A 354 -18.42 14.50 -9.67
C VAL A 354 -17.06 14.58 -8.96
N THR A 355 -16.29 15.61 -9.28
CA THR A 355 -15.00 15.88 -8.65
C THR A 355 -15.03 17.25 -8.01
N ASP A 356 -14.48 17.36 -6.80
CA ASP A 356 -14.40 18.62 -6.06
C ASP A 356 -12.93 19.03 -5.82
N ALA A 357 -12.71 20.32 -5.63
CA ALA A 357 -11.41 20.90 -5.29
C ALA A 357 -10.86 20.35 -3.96
N SER A 358 -11.70 19.79 -3.09
CA SER A 358 -11.35 19.18 -1.79
C SER A 358 -10.70 17.79 -1.87
N ALA A 359 -10.33 17.33 -3.08
CA ALA A 359 -9.72 16.02 -3.27
C ALA A 359 -8.50 15.79 -2.36
N GLU A 360 -8.51 14.67 -1.62
CA GLU A 360 -7.56 14.35 -0.54
C GLU A 360 -7.08 12.90 -0.63
N ILE A 361 -5.78 12.65 -0.43
CA ILE A 361 -5.20 11.31 -0.42
C ILE A 361 -5.30 10.71 0.99
N LEU A 362 -6.00 9.59 1.11
CA LEU A 362 -6.22 8.85 2.36
C LEU A 362 -5.17 7.76 2.60
N LEU A 363 -4.79 7.02 1.55
CA LEU A 363 -3.74 5.99 1.56
C LEU A 363 -2.89 6.08 0.29
N MET A 364 -1.62 5.69 0.39
CA MET A 364 -0.67 5.71 -0.72
C MET A 364 0.22 4.46 -0.72
N GLU A 365 0.29 3.78 -1.85
CA GLU A 365 1.24 2.69 -2.09
C GLU A 365 2.66 3.25 -2.30
N PRO A 366 3.71 2.51 -1.89
CA PRO A 366 3.65 1.20 -1.22
C PRO A 366 3.15 1.32 0.22
N LEU A 367 2.33 0.36 0.67
CA LEU A 367 1.83 0.32 2.05
C LEU A 367 2.96 -0.13 2.98
N LYS A 368 3.72 0.86 3.47
CA LYS A 368 4.92 0.67 4.29
C LYS A 368 4.99 1.76 5.37
N ALA A 369 5.33 1.37 6.58
CA ALA A 369 5.60 2.31 7.66
C ALA A 369 6.70 3.31 7.27
N GLY A 370 6.48 4.58 7.58
CA GLY A 370 7.39 5.68 7.25
C GLY A 370 7.01 6.44 5.98
N ILE A 371 6.17 5.89 5.10
CA ILE A 371 5.67 6.62 3.93
C ILE A 371 4.78 7.76 4.40
N SER A 372 5.07 8.97 3.91
CA SER A 372 4.36 10.19 4.27
C SER A 372 4.10 11.08 3.05
N TRP A 373 3.01 11.83 3.09
CA TRP A 373 2.66 12.82 2.08
C TRP A 373 2.03 14.04 2.73
N THR A 374 2.12 15.18 2.03
CA THR A 374 1.54 16.44 2.47
C THR A 374 0.17 16.62 1.84
N LEU A 375 -0.83 16.95 2.65
CA LEU A 375 -2.18 17.28 2.23
C LEU A 375 -2.22 18.71 1.67
N LYS A 376 -3.27 19.06 0.93
CA LYS A 376 -3.43 20.41 0.34
C LYS A 376 -3.48 21.52 1.39
N ASP A 377 -3.97 21.21 2.59
CA ASP A 377 -4.04 22.14 3.72
C ASP A 377 -2.70 22.28 4.48
N GLY A 378 -1.64 21.60 4.02
CA GLY A 378 -0.30 21.64 4.61
C GLY A 378 -0.06 20.61 5.73
N ARG A 379 -1.08 19.86 6.17
CA ARG A 379 -0.89 18.79 7.16
C ARG A 379 -0.09 17.63 6.57
N THR A 380 0.62 16.92 7.44
CA THR A 380 1.36 15.71 7.04
C THR A 380 0.58 14.48 7.42
N ARG A 381 0.40 13.56 6.47
CA ARG A 381 -0.16 12.23 6.72
C ARG A 381 0.92 11.18 6.52
N LYS A 382 0.97 10.17 7.39
CA LYS A 382 2.02 9.14 7.42
C LYS A 382 1.47 7.77 7.80
N ILE A 383 1.91 6.74 7.09
CA ILE A 383 1.72 5.35 7.53
C ILE A 383 2.68 5.10 8.69
N THR A 384 2.16 4.86 9.89
CA THR A 384 2.97 4.62 11.09
C THR A 384 3.17 3.13 11.35
N SER A 385 2.25 2.27 10.92
CA SER A 385 2.34 0.82 11.02
C SER A 385 1.54 0.14 9.91
N ILE A 386 1.95 -1.07 9.52
CA ILE A 386 1.20 -1.94 8.61
C ILE A 386 0.52 -3.11 9.34
N SER A 387 0.67 -3.20 10.66
CA SER A 387 0.15 -4.29 11.51
C SER A 387 -0.13 -3.81 12.94
N ALA A 388 -0.71 -2.61 13.07
CA ALA A 388 -1.15 -2.08 14.35
C ALA A 388 -2.34 -2.87 14.88
N ASP A 389 -2.39 -3.07 16.20
CA ASP A 389 -3.56 -3.60 16.87
C ASP A 389 -4.67 -2.54 16.91
N ALA A 390 -5.85 -2.90 16.38
CA ALA A 390 -7.05 -2.07 16.41
C ALA A 390 -8.21 -2.89 16.99
N ALA A 391 -8.56 -2.62 18.25
CA ALA A 391 -9.73 -3.22 18.89
C ALA A 391 -10.98 -2.36 18.63
N THR A 392 -12.06 -3.01 18.23
CA THR A 392 -13.40 -2.43 18.02
C THR A 392 -14.47 -3.32 18.68
N PRO A 393 -15.72 -2.84 18.82
CA PRO A 393 -16.80 -3.69 19.32
C PRO A 393 -17.08 -4.91 18.43
N LEU A 394 -16.90 -4.80 17.11
CA LEU A 394 -17.08 -5.91 16.17
C LEU A 394 -15.97 -6.98 16.29
N GLY A 395 -14.74 -6.56 16.62
CA GLY A 395 -13.61 -7.48 16.70
C GLY A 395 -12.27 -6.79 16.88
N SER A 396 -11.22 -7.61 16.93
CA SER A 396 -9.83 -7.12 16.97
C SER A 396 -9.15 -7.37 15.63
N TYR A 397 -8.46 -6.35 15.13
CA TYR A 397 -7.85 -6.35 13.80
C TYR A 397 -6.35 -6.06 13.86
N LYS A 398 -5.62 -6.63 12.91
CA LYS A 398 -4.33 -6.08 12.46
C LYS A 398 -4.59 -5.13 11.32
N ALA A 399 -4.18 -3.88 11.49
CA ALA A 399 -4.55 -2.78 10.61
C ALA A 399 -3.34 -1.94 10.19
N ILE A 400 -3.46 -1.31 9.03
CA ILE A 400 -2.60 -0.21 8.64
C ILE A 400 -3.02 1.01 9.44
N ALA A 401 -2.09 1.55 10.22
CA ALA A 401 -2.30 2.78 10.98
C ALA A 401 -1.74 3.97 10.20
N VAL A 402 -2.57 4.99 10.02
CA VAL A 402 -2.22 6.23 9.32
C VAL A 402 -2.52 7.40 10.21
N VAL A 403 -1.51 8.25 10.41
CA VAL A 403 -1.60 9.42 11.28
C VAL A 403 -1.56 10.69 10.43
N THR A 404 -2.51 11.59 10.66
CA THR A 404 -2.47 12.98 10.22
C THR A 404 -2.09 13.86 11.39
N GLU A 405 -1.03 14.63 11.23
CA GLU A 405 -0.58 15.59 12.24
C GLU A 405 -0.97 17.01 11.83
N GLY A 406 -1.76 17.66 12.67
CA GLY A 406 -2.06 19.09 12.62
C GLY A 406 -1.26 19.88 13.65
N PRO A 407 -1.33 21.22 13.63
CA PRO A 407 -0.63 22.06 14.61
C PRO A 407 -1.15 21.88 16.04
N TYR A 408 -2.39 21.44 16.22
CA TYR A 408 -3.07 21.33 17.52
C TYR A 408 -3.80 20.00 17.72
N ASP A 409 -3.80 19.13 16.72
CA ASP A 409 -4.56 17.89 16.71
C ASP A 409 -3.82 16.77 15.98
N THR A 410 -4.25 15.54 16.26
CA THR A 410 -3.83 14.36 15.53
C THR A 410 -5.04 13.51 15.21
N ILE A 411 -5.05 12.91 14.02
CA ILE A 411 -6.05 11.92 13.61
C ILE A 411 -5.32 10.63 13.29
N THR A 412 -5.68 9.53 13.95
CA THR A 412 -5.18 8.19 13.63
C THR A 412 -6.30 7.33 13.08
N GLU A 413 -6.15 6.86 11.85
CA GLU A 413 -7.10 5.96 11.18
C GLU A 413 -6.49 4.58 11.02
N TYR A 414 -7.30 3.54 11.23
CA TYR A 414 -6.90 2.14 11.15
C TYR A 414 -7.69 1.44 10.04
N TYR A 415 -6.97 0.90 9.05
CA TYR A 415 -7.55 0.19 7.92
C TYR A 415 -7.23 -1.30 8.02
N ALA A 416 -8.25 -2.14 8.14
CA ALA A 416 -8.11 -3.59 8.21
C ALA A 416 -8.35 -4.24 6.85
N LYS A 417 -7.63 -5.34 6.60
CA LYS A 417 -7.76 -6.13 5.38
C LYS A 417 -9.18 -6.67 5.24
N ASP A 418 -9.70 -6.67 4.02
CA ASP A 418 -11.04 -7.11 3.59
C ASP A 418 -12.22 -6.38 4.25
N VAL A 419 -11.94 -5.33 5.03
CA VAL A 419 -12.97 -4.58 5.78
C VAL A 419 -12.98 -3.10 5.40
N GLY A 420 -11.82 -2.43 5.32
CA GLY A 420 -11.81 -0.97 5.24
C GLY A 420 -11.33 -0.31 6.52
N MET A 421 -11.70 0.96 6.71
CA MET A 421 -11.45 1.67 7.96
C MET A 421 -12.26 1.02 9.09
N VAL A 422 -11.60 0.61 10.18
CA VAL A 422 -12.26 -0.02 11.34
C VAL A 422 -12.27 0.88 12.56
N LYS A 423 -11.37 1.87 12.62
CA LYS A 423 -11.28 2.79 13.74
C LYS A 423 -10.68 4.13 13.32
N SER A 424 -11.17 5.22 13.91
CA SER A 424 -10.56 6.54 13.85
C SER A 424 -10.47 7.13 15.25
N VAL A 425 -9.36 7.81 15.54
CA VAL A 425 -9.10 8.47 16.83
C VAL A 425 -8.60 9.88 16.54
N PHE A 426 -9.39 10.88 16.94
CA PHE A 426 -9.01 12.28 16.96
C PHE A 426 -8.55 12.65 18.37
N THR A 427 -7.44 13.37 18.47
CA THR A 427 -6.92 13.86 19.75
C THR A 427 -6.55 15.32 19.63
N SER A 428 -7.06 16.16 20.53
CA SER A 428 -6.69 17.58 20.62
C SER A 428 -6.83 18.06 22.07
N GLY A 429 -5.86 18.86 22.55
CA GLY A 429 -5.94 19.45 23.90
C GLY A 429 -6.00 18.45 25.07
N GLY A 430 -5.67 17.17 24.85
CA GLY A 430 -5.80 16.09 25.84
C GLY A 430 -7.16 15.38 25.84
N GLU A 431 -8.10 15.82 24.99
CA GLU A 431 -9.36 15.12 24.73
C GLU A 431 -9.20 14.13 23.58
N GLU A 432 -9.90 13.00 23.69
CA GLU A 432 -9.92 11.95 22.67
C GLU A 432 -11.37 11.73 22.21
N ILE A 433 -11.57 11.79 20.90
CA ILE A 433 -12.81 11.42 20.24
C ILE A 433 -12.49 10.22 19.36
N SER A 434 -13.26 9.14 19.47
CA SER A 434 -13.01 7.95 18.66
C SER A 434 -14.27 7.36 18.09
N SER A 435 -14.13 6.73 16.93
CA SER A 435 -15.18 5.98 16.24
C SER A 435 -14.65 4.61 15.93
N SER A 436 -15.33 3.56 16.38
CA SER A 436 -14.87 2.16 16.24
C SER A 436 -15.97 1.30 15.61
N LEU A 437 -15.60 0.48 14.64
CA LEU A 437 -16.53 -0.37 13.89
C LEU A 437 -17.24 -1.35 14.82
N LYS A 438 -18.56 -1.22 14.89
CA LYS A 438 -19.45 -2.03 15.72
C LYS A 438 -20.18 -3.09 14.91
N GLU A 439 -20.57 -2.78 13.69
CA GLU A 439 -21.32 -3.68 12.83
C GLU A 439 -20.90 -3.51 11.36
N LEU A 440 -20.86 -4.63 10.63
CA LEU A 440 -20.64 -4.68 9.19
C LEU A 440 -21.71 -5.59 8.59
N ILE A 441 -22.60 -5.01 7.77
CA ILE A 441 -23.72 -5.70 7.15
C ILE A 441 -23.45 -5.81 5.66
N ILE A 442 -23.30 -7.04 5.16
CA ILE A 442 -23.13 -7.31 3.73
C ILE A 442 -24.51 -7.47 3.09
N ASN A 443 -24.67 -6.96 1.87
CA ASN A 443 -25.95 -6.86 1.15
C ASN A 443 -27.01 -6.06 1.92
N ALA A 444 -26.57 -5.01 2.63
CA ALA A 444 -27.48 -4.11 3.30
C ALA A 444 -28.37 -3.37 2.29
N SER A 445 -29.61 -3.13 2.68
CA SER A 445 -30.44 -2.08 2.10
C SER A 445 -30.61 -0.95 3.12
N ARG A 446 -30.82 0.26 2.61
CA ARG A 446 -31.17 1.43 3.42
C ARG A 446 -32.63 1.77 3.19
N LEU A 447 -33.39 1.82 4.28
CA LEU A 447 -34.75 2.35 4.27
C LEU A 447 -34.69 3.88 4.36
N GLU A 448 -35.51 4.54 3.57
CA GLU A 448 -35.73 5.97 3.59
C GLU A 448 -37.23 6.25 3.58
N THR A 449 -37.69 7.11 4.48
CA THR A 449 -39.08 7.53 4.49
C THR A 449 -39.27 8.67 3.50
N ILE A 450 -40.12 8.48 2.50
CA ILE A 450 -40.41 9.45 1.44
C ILE A 450 -41.91 9.74 1.41
N ASN A 451 -42.26 11.02 1.30
CA ASN A 451 -43.64 11.47 1.24
C ASN A 451 -44.08 11.56 -0.23
N PHE A 452 -45.04 10.72 -0.60
CA PHE A 452 -45.67 10.78 -1.92
C PHE A 452 -47.03 11.45 -1.81
N TYR A 453 -47.25 12.48 -2.63
CA TYR A 453 -48.46 13.28 -2.62
C TYR A 453 -49.44 12.82 -3.71
N TYR A 454 -50.73 12.78 -3.42
CA TYR A 454 -51.77 12.29 -4.31
C TYR A 454 -52.96 13.25 -4.32
N PRO A 455 -53.58 13.51 -5.47
CA PRO A 455 -54.77 14.34 -5.53
C PRO A 455 -56.01 13.58 -5.03
N ASN A 456 -56.95 14.29 -4.40
CA ASN A 456 -58.29 13.79 -4.14
C ASN A 456 -59.31 14.65 -4.90
N ILE A 457 -60.05 14.03 -5.82
CA ILE A 457 -60.98 14.74 -6.69
C ILE A 457 -62.27 15.16 -5.97
N ASP A 458 -62.65 14.47 -4.90
CA ASP A 458 -63.93 14.68 -4.23
C ASP A 458 -63.92 15.97 -3.38
N ASP A 459 -62.78 16.30 -2.78
CA ASP A 459 -62.61 17.49 -1.93
C ASP A 459 -61.60 18.52 -2.47
N GLY A 460 -60.93 18.22 -3.58
CA GLY A 460 -59.98 19.12 -4.24
C GLY A 460 -58.68 19.33 -3.46
N LYS A 461 -58.35 18.45 -2.51
CA LYS A 461 -57.14 18.55 -1.67
C LYS A 461 -56.06 17.57 -2.11
N LEU A 462 -54.86 17.81 -1.62
CA LEU A 462 -53.75 16.87 -1.77
C LEU A 462 -53.59 16.07 -0.49
N TYR A 463 -53.39 14.77 -0.65
CA TYR A 463 -53.12 13.84 0.42
C TYR A 463 -51.68 13.36 0.31
N PHE A 464 -51.06 12.90 1.38
CA PHE A 464 -49.74 12.28 1.30
C PHE A 464 -49.65 10.99 2.11
N GLN A 465 -48.80 10.08 1.64
CA GLN A 465 -48.41 8.89 2.39
C GLN A 465 -46.91 8.89 2.61
N ASN A 466 -46.50 8.65 3.86
CA ASN A 466 -45.13 8.36 4.21
C ASN A 466 -44.83 6.90 3.85
N LYS A 467 -43.96 6.65 2.87
CA LYS A 467 -43.57 5.31 2.43
C LYS A 467 -42.13 5.01 2.82
N GLU A 468 -41.88 3.81 3.34
CA GLU A 468 -40.52 3.30 3.51
C GLU A 468 -40.01 2.73 2.18
N VAL A 469 -39.08 3.44 1.55
CA VAL A 469 -38.46 3.05 0.29
C VAL A 469 -37.11 2.41 0.59
N SER A 470 -36.90 1.20 0.07
CA SER A 470 -35.66 0.44 0.27
C SER A 470 -34.71 0.65 -0.90
N PHE A 471 -33.49 1.13 -0.62
CA PHE A 471 -32.41 1.26 -1.60
C PHE A 471 -31.29 0.27 -1.32
N HIS A 472 -30.89 -0.48 -2.34
CA HIS A 472 -29.65 -1.23 -2.40
C HIS A 472 -28.58 -0.44 -3.15
N THR A 473 -27.33 -0.86 -3.02
CA THR A 473 -26.24 -0.27 -3.80
C THR A 473 -26.53 -0.36 -5.29
N ASN A 474 -26.22 0.72 -6.01
CA ASN A 474 -26.37 0.84 -7.47
C ASN A 474 -27.81 0.81 -7.99
N ASP A 475 -28.81 0.74 -7.11
CA ASP A 475 -30.19 0.94 -7.53
C ASP A 475 -30.34 2.27 -8.26
N VAL A 476 -31.15 2.28 -9.33
CA VAL A 476 -31.42 3.49 -10.10
C VAL A 476 -32.50 4.27 -9.37
N THR A 477 -32.14 5.36 -8.68
CA THR A 477 -33.06 6.12 -7.81
C THR A 477 -34.36 6.48 -8.53
N VAL A 478 -34.25 7.00 -9.75
CA VAL A 478 -35.42 7.46 -10.53
C VAL A 478 -36.39 6.34 -10.90
N GLU A 479 -35.88 5.12 -11.11
CA GLU A 479 -36.73 3.95 -11.39
C GLU A 479 -37.49 3.54 -10.13
N ILE A 480 -36.81 3.43 -8.99
CA ILE A 480 -37.44 3.09 -7.71
C ILE A 480 -38.50 4.12 -7.32
N LEU A 481 -38.16 5.42 -7.37
CA LEU A 481 -39.12 6.47 -7.02
C LEU A 481 -40.33 6.46 -7.95
N ALA A 482 -40.14 6.21 -9.25
CA ALA A 482 -41.25 6.11 -10.20
C ALA A 482 -42.16 4.91 -9.89
N GLU A 483 -41.59 3.73 -9.62
CA GLU A 483 -42.37 2.53 -9.29
C GLU A 483 -43.10 2.67 -7.94
N GLU A 484 -42.46 3.25 -6.92
CA GLU A 484 -43.11 3.55 -5.64
C GLU A 484 -44.27 4.54 -5.79
N TYR A 485 -44.13 5.54 -6.67
CA TYR A 485 -45.18 6.53 -6.87
C TYR A 485 -46.42 5.95 -7.58
N LYS A 486 -46.23 4.92 -8.43
CA LYS A 486 -47.34 4.19 -9.09
C LYS A 486 -48.19 3.39 -8.09
N ILE A 487 -47.67 3.07 -6.91
CA ILE A 487 -48.43 2.34 -5.89
C ILE A 487 -49.40 3.32 -5.21
N ILE A 488 -50.69 3.18 -5.49
CA ILE A 488 -51.73 4.04 -4.92
C ILE A 488 -52.08 3.53 -3.50
N PRO A 489 -52.11 4.40 -2.47
CA PRO A 489 -52.33 3.99 -1.08
C PRO A 489 -53.71 3.38 -0.84
N ASN A 490 -54.77 3.98 -1.38
CA ASN A 490 -56.15 3.49 -1.32
C ASN A 490 -57.02 4.21 -2.36
N SER A 491 -58.29 3.83 -2.46
CA SER A 491 -59.22 4.37 -3.46
C SER A 491 -59.71 5.81 -3.22
N SER A 492 -59.30 6.48 -2.13
CA SER A 492 -59.70 7.87 -1.83
C SER A 492 -58.84 8.91 -2.54
N VAL A 493 -57.72 8.50 -3.14
CA VAL A 493 -56.82 9.38 -3.88
C VAL A 493 -56.61 8.85 -5.29
N GLY A 494 -56.26 9.73 -6.22
CA GLY A 494 -56.02 9.35 -7.60
C GLY A 494 -54.55 9.10 -7.93
N GLU A 495 -54.36 8.48 -9.09
CA GLU A 495 -53.05 8.16 -9.66
C GLU A 495 -52.31 9.42 -10.10
N VAL A 496 -51.02 9.52 -9.74
CA VAL A 496 -50.14 10.57 -10.26
C VAL A 496 -49.33 10.05 -11.45
N PHE A 497 -48.68 8.91 -11.31
CA PHE A 497 -47.92 8.26 -12.36
C PHE A 497 -48.69 7.08 -12.92
N SER A 498 -48.94 7.08 -14.23
CA SER A 498 -49.49 5.94 -14.93
C SER A 498 -48.54 4.74 -14.93
N THR A 499 -49.03 3.56 -15.31
CA THR A 499 -48.22 2.35 -15.49
C THR A 499 -46.99 2.59 -16.37
N ASN A 500 -47.12 3.36 -17.45
CA ASN A 500 -46.03 3.63 -18.39
C ASN A 500 -45.26 4.92 -18.11
N THR A 501 -45.68 5.71 -17.10
CA THR A 501 -44.94 6.90 -16.68
C THR A 501 -43.56 6.48 -16.15
N ARG A 502 -42.53 7.21 -16.56
CA ARG A 502 -41.14 7.03 -16.14
C ARG A 502 -40.52 8.38 -15.85
N ILE A 503 -39.60 8.41 -14.91
CA ILE A 503 -38.70 9.54 -14.68
C ILE A 503 -37.45 9.30 -15.54
N ASN A 504 -37.23 10.14 -16.54
CA ASN A 504 -36.04 10.11 -17.39
C ASN A 504 -34.83 10.68 -16.64
N SER A 505 -35.02 11.77 -15.89
CA SER A 505 -33.99 12.38 -15.04
C SER A 505 -34.62 13.10 -13.85
N LEU A 506 -33.84 13.19 -12.77
CA LEU A 506 -34.22 13.89 -11.55
C LEU A 506 -32.94 14.43 -10.91
N THR A 507 -32.79 15.75 -10.87
CA THR A 507 -31.54 16.39 -10.41
C THR A 507 -31.81 17.65 -9.61
N LEU A 508 -30.97 17.92 -8.61
CA LEU A 508 -30.92 19.20 -7.92
C LEU A 508 -29.97 20.17 -8.64
N ASN A 509 -30.49 21.31 -9.11
CA ASN A 509 -29.69 22.36 -9.74
C ASN A 509 -28.98 23.24 -8.70
N THR A 510 -27.98 24.01 -9.15
CA THR A 510 -27.17 24.90 -8.30
C THR A 510 -27.97 25.96 -7.54
N ASP A 511 -29.17 26.29 -8.03
CA ASP A 511 -30.05 27.30 -7.43
C ASP A 511 -31.05 26.67 -6.43
N ASN A 512 -30.79 25.45 -5.97
CA ASN A 512 -31.66 24.67 -5.09
C ASN A 512 -33.07 24.43 -5.67
N LYS A 513 -33.15 24.25 -6.99
CA LYS A 513 -34.37 23.88 -7.72
C LYS A 513 -34.25 22.47 -8.25
N VAL A 514 -35.30 21.68 -8.11
CA VAL A 514 -35.35 20.33 -8.69
C VAL A 514 -35.75 20.43 -10.15
N ALA A 515 -35.03 19.73 -11.02
CA ALA A 515 -35.46 19.45 -12.37
C ALA A 515 -35.86 17.99 -12.48
N ILE A 516 -37.11 17.74 -12.90
CA ILE A 516 -37.62 16.41 -13.20
C ILE A 516 -38.05 16.34 -14.66
N ASP A 517 -37.52 15.35 -15.38
CA ASP A 517 -37.95 15.01 -16.73
C ASP A 517 -38.74 13.70 -16.69
N LEU A 518 -39.96 13.73 -17.22
CA LEU A 518 -40.82 12.56 -17.36
C LEU A 518 -40.94 12.17 -18.83
N ASN A 519 -41.29 10.92 -19.11
CA ASN A 519 -41.59 10.51 -20.48
C ASN A 519 -42.99 11.00 -20.94
N ALA A 520 -43.23 11.00 -22.25
CA ALA A 520 -44.52 11.41 -22.85
C ALA A 520 -45.76 10.65 -22.33
N SER A 521 -45.61 9.47 -21.72
CA SER A 521 -46.74 8.74 -21.11
C SER A 521 -47.40 9.53 -19.98
N PHE A 522 -46.66 10.35 -19.23
CA PHE A 522 -47.24 11.18 -18.16
C PHE A 522 -48.36 12.08 -18.69
N VAL A 523 -48.18 12.66 -19.88
CA VAL A 523 -49.21 13.53 -20.50
C VAL A 523 -50.21 12.72 -21.32
N SER A 524 -49.74 11.76 -22.12
CA SER A 524 -50.61 11.07 -23.09
C SER A 524 -51.59 10.06 -22.46
N GLU A 525 -51.32 9.59 -21.24
CA GLU A 525 -52.19 8.67 -20.50
C GLU A 525 -52.97 9.38 -19.38
N MET A 526 -52.70 10.67 -19.15
CA MET A 526 -53.41 11.49 -18.18
C MET A 526 -54.87 11.67 -18.60
N ASN A 527 -55.78 11.27 -17.71
CA ASN A 527 -57.21 11.48 -17.88
C ASN A 527 -57.70 12.52 -16.87
N ALA A 528 -57.30 13.78 -17.09
CA ALA A 528 -57.53 14.90 -16.18
C ALA A 528 -58.10 16.11 -16.93
N GLY A 529 -59.01 16.86 -16.30
CA GLY A 529 -59.32 18.23 -16.69
C GLY A 529 -58.32 19.22 -16.06
N ALA A 530 -58.37 20.49 -16.49
CA ALA A 530 -57.38 21.51 -16.10
C ALA A 530 -57.14 21.67 -14.58
N GLU A 531 -58.20 21.59 -13.75
CA GLU A 531 -58.08 21.70 -12.29
C GLU A 531 -57.33 20.50 -11.69
N TYR A 532 -57.74 19.29 -12.09
CA TYR A 532 -57.12 18.04 -11.61
C TYR A 532 -55.68 17.89 -12.13
N GLU A 533 -55.41 18.34 -13.35
CA GLU A 533 -54.05 18.41 -13.92
C GLU A 533 -53.14 19.32 -13.08
N THR A 534 -53.64 20.48 -12.64
CA THR A 534 -52.90 21.38 -11.75
C THR A 534 -52.54 20.68 -10.43
N MET A 535 -53.46 19.89 -9.87
CA MET A 535 -53.20 19.10 -8.66
C MET A 535 -52.12 18.04 -8.88
N LEU A 536 -52.14 17.33 -10.02
CA LEU A 536 -51.11 16.33 -10.37
C LEU A 536 -49.72 16.95 -10.43
N LEU A 537 -49.58 18.13 -11.06
CA LEU A 537 -48.31 18.85 -11.12
C LEU A 537 -47.85 19.32 -9.74
N GLN A 538 -48.78 19.78 -8.88
CA GLN A 538 -48.46 20.14 -7.50
C GLN A 538 -48.04 18.93 -6.66
N CYS A 539 -48.64 17.75 -6.86
CA CYS A 539 -48.20 16.51 -6.21
C CYS A 539 -46.75 16.15 -6.56
N ILE A 540 -46.36 16.28 -7.83
CA ILE A 540 -44.98 16.08 -8.29
C ILE A 540 -44.06 17.10 -7.63
N ALA A 541 -44.44 18.38 -7.64
CA ALA A 541 -43.66 19.45 -7.01
C ALA A 541 -43.45 19.19 -5.52
N ASN A 542 -44.51 18.82 -4.79
CA ASN A 542 -44.43 18.55 -3.36
C ASN A 542 -43.57 17.31 -3.04
N THR A 543 -43.77 16.22 -3.77
CA THR A 543 -43.04 14.96 -3.55
C THR A 543 -41.54 15.15 -3.76
N PHE A 544 -41.14 15.61 -4.95
CA PHE A 544 -39.72 15.72 -5.28
C PHE A 544 -39.07 16.96 -4.68
N GLY A 545 -39.82 18.05 -4.51
CA GLY A 545 -39.36 19.21 -3.78
C GLY A 545 -39.02 18.87 -2.32
N GLN A 546 -39.90 18.12 -1.64
CA GLN A 546 -39.63 17.66 -0.27
C GLN A 546 -38.45 16.68 -0.22
N TYR A 547 -38.38 15.71 -1.13
CA TYR A 547 -37.30 14.72 -1.20
C TYR A 547 -35.91 15.37 -1.32
N TYR A 548 -35.81 16.48 -2.07
CA TYR A 548 -34.56 17.24 -2.23
C TYR A 548 -34.38 18.40 -1.24
N ASN A 549 -35.37 18.69 -0.40
CA ASN A 549 -35.43 19.93 0.39
C ASN A 549 -35.29 21.21 -0.47
N ALA A 550 -35.93 21.20 -1.63
CA ALA A 550 -35.98 22.31 -2.58
C ALA A 550 -37.29 23.11 -2.44
N GLN A 551 -37.28 24.37 -2.87
CA GLN A 551 -38.47 25.25 -2.80
C GLN A 551 -39.27 25.25 -4.09
N GLU A 552 -38.69 24.81 -5.21
CA GLU A 552 -39.32 24.84 -6.52
C GLU A 552 -38.90 23.62 -7.35
N VAL A 553 -39.82 23.17 -8.22
CA VAL A 553 -39.63 22.04 -9.12
C VAL A 553 -39.98 22.44 -10.55
N SER A 554 -39.06 22.28 -11.49
CA SER A 554 -39.33 22.40 -12.93
C SER A 554 -39.62 21.04 -13.53
N ILE A 555 -40.70 20.94 -14.30
CA ILE A 555 -41.16 19.69 -14.92
C ILE A 555 -40.99 19.80 -16.43
N THR A 556 -40.33 18.81 -17.02
CA THR A 556 -40.19 18.64 -18.47
C THR A 556 -40.72 17.27 -18.91
N ILE A 557 -41.10 17.17 -20.18
CA ILE A 557 -41.55 15.95 -20.84
C ILE A 557 -40.63 15.68 -22.03
N ASP A 558 -39.90 14.57 -22.01
CA ASP A 558 -38.89 14.21 -23.02
C ASP A 558 -37.96 15.39 -23.34
N SER A 559 -37.46 16.04 -22.29
CA SER A 559 -36.59 17.22 -22.32
C SER A 559 -37.19 18.49 -22.94
N GLN A 560 -38.51 18.55 -23.09
CA GLN A 560 -39.23 19.77 -23.48
C GLN A 560 -40.03 20.35 -22.31
N PRO A 561 -40.21 21.68 -22.23
CA PRO A 561 -41.08 22.28 -21.21
C PRO A 561 -42.45 21.59 -21.17
N TYR A 562 -42.97 21.36 -19.96
CA TYR A 562 -44.25 20.69 -19.79
C TYR A 562 -45.35 21.36 -20.62
N SER A 563 -46.07 20.56 -21.42
CA SER A 563 -47.18 21.05 -22.23
C SER A 563 -48.22 19.95 -22.42
N SER A 564 -49.49 20.32 -22.25
CA SER A 564 -50.68 19.46 -22.38
C SER A 564 -51.78 20.17 -23.16
N GLY A 565 -52.99 19.61 -23.18
CA GLY A 565 -54.18 20.27 -23.72
C GLY A 565 -54.71 21.44 -22.87
N HIS A 566 -54.27 21.57 -21.61
CA HIS A 566 -54.78 22.56 -20.66
C HIS A 566 -53.72 23.53 -20.14
N ILE A 567 -52.48 23.06 -19.96
CA ILE A 567 -51.39 23.83 -19.37
C ILE A 567 -50.19 23.79 -20.31
N SER A 568 -49.51 24.93 -20.46
CA SER A 568 -48.26 25.02 -21.21
C SER A 568 -47.28 25.87 -20.43
N MET A 569 -46.14 25.28 -20.05
CA MET A 569 -45.09 25.93 -19.27
C MET A 569 -44.02 26.53 -20.18
N GLN A 570 -43.48 27.68 -19.79
CA GLN A 570 -42.31 28.26 -20.44
C GLN A 570 -41.03 27.53 -20.04
N GLU A 571 -39.99 27.65 -20.85
CA GLU A 571 -38.67 27.13 -20.51
C GLU A 571 -38.16 27.74 -19.19
N GLY A 572 -37.71 26.89 -18.27
CA GLY A 572 -37.25 27.29 -16.94
C GLY A 572 -38.38 27.68 -15.96
N GLN A 573 -39.65 27.60 -16.37
CA GLN A 573 -40.77 27.79 -15.44
C GLN A 573 -40.78 26.65 -14.40
N SER A 574 -40.91 27.03 -13.13
CA SER A 574 -40.98 26.12 -11.99
C SER A 574 -42.30 26.26 -11.24
N ILE A 575 -42.64 25.22 -10.49
CA ILE A 575 -43.80 25.13 -9.61
C ILE A 575 -43.27 25.22 -8.17
N PRO A 576 -43.79 26.13 -7.33
CA PRO A 576 -43.39 26.21 -5.93
C PRO A 576 -43.87 24.99 -5.17
N VAL A 577 -43.05 24.52 -4.23
CA VAL A 577 -43.43 23.49 -3.27
C VAL A 577 -44.42 24.10 -2.29
N ASN A 578 -45.58 23.46 -2.13
CA ASN A 578 -46.65 23.97 -1.29
C ASN A 578 -47.36 22.85 -0.51
N PHE A 579 -47.16 22.82 0.80
CA PHE A 579 -47.78 21.84 1.70
C PHE A 579 -49.06 22.33 2.40
N GLU A 580 -49.55 23.54 2.06
CA GLU A 580 -50.80 24.06 2.61
C GLU A 580 -51.98 23.12 2.28
N ASP A 581 -52.85 22.93 3.27
CA ASP A 581 -54.06 22.10 3.17
C ASP A 581 -53.83 20.64 2.75
N THR A 582 -52.61 20.11 2.92
CA THR A 582 -52.29 18.69 2.69
C THR A 582 -52.73 17.80 3.85
N ILE A 583 -53.20 16.58 3.55
CA ILE A 583 -53.75 15.64 4.55
C ILE A 583 -52.95 14.33 4.54
N GLU A 584 -52.49 13.87 5.71
CA GLU A 584 -51.85 12.56 5.82
C GLU A 584 -52.88 11.43 5.67
N ILE A 585 -52.54 10.43 4.85
CA ILE A 585 -53.33 9.21 4.71
C ILE A 585 -53.03 8.30 5.89
N MET A 586 -54.01 8.15 6.79
CA MET A 586 -53.91 7.29 7.98
C MET A 586 -53.97 5.79 7.69
#